data_AF-A0A315X8S7-F1
#
_entry.id   AF-A0A315X8S7-F1
#
_cell.length_a   1.000
_cell.length_b   1.000
_cell.length_c   1.000
_cell.angle_alpha   90.00
_cell.angle_beta   90.00
_cell.angle_gamma   90.00
#
_symmetry.space_group_name_H-M   'P 1'
#
loop_
_entity.id
_entity.type
_entity.pdbx_description
1 polymer ?
#
loop_
_entity_poly.entity_id
_entity_poly.type
_entity_poly.pdbx_seq_one_letter_code
_entity_poly.pdbx_strand_id
1 'polypeptide(L)'
;MTVYSGTFASTPDATAVDLKDPLAEAREKLRQAARLPFHAHQPHSWQTSFRQLVADARIDVRRHIWTAALPDSPLNEVENREPRLLSKVGVQREEHESFAARADELVDEASAPGEVDIWKMIELGEKAILLEMALARHHNRLMQLVYETTLRDLGEAG
;
A
#
# COMPACT_ATOMS: atom_id res chain seq x y z
N MET A 1 44.06 33.13 11.94
CA MET A 1 43.37 31.93 12.46
C MET A 1 42.01 31.91 11.80
N THR A 2 41.91 31.17 10.69
CA THR A 2 40.78 31.23 9.75
C THR A 2 39.90 30.03 10.05
N VAL A 3 38.70 30.26 10.58
CA VAL A 3 37.76 29.18 10.91
C VAL A 3 36.83 29.01 9.72
N TYR A 4 37.06 27.95 8.95
CA TYR A 4 36.25 27.52 7.82
C TYR A 4 35.05 26.75 8.37
N SER A 5 33.88 27.38 8.45
CA SER A 5 32.60 26.66 8.60
C SER A 5 32.05 26.41 7.22
N GLY A 6 32.34 25.22 6.69
CA GLY A 6 31.68 24.69 5.51
C GLY A 6 30.25 24.32 5.87
N THR A 7 29.33 25.26 5.70
CA THR A 7 27.91 24.93 5.61
C THR A 7 27.73 24.18 4.29
N PHE A 8 27.61 22.86 4.36
CA PHE A 8 27.22 22.06 3.21
C PHE A 8 25.82 22.52 2.80
N ALA A 9 25.76 23.40 1.81
CA ALA A 9 24.54 23.73 1.11
C ALA A 9 24.05 22.43 0.47
N SER A 10 22.98 21.86 1.02
CA SER A 10 22.21 20.84 0.32
C SER A 10 21.57 21.53 -0.87
N THR A 11 22.13 21.37 -2.05
CA THR A 11 21.50 21.72 -3.32
C THR A 11 20.16 20.99 -3.40
N PRO A 12 19.01 21.69 -3.46
CA PRO A 12 17.75 21.06 -3.76
C PRO A 12 17.66 20.99 -5.28
N ASP A 13 18.13 19.89 -5.85
CA ASP A 13 17.94 19.65 -7.28
C ASP A 13 17.32 18.28 -7.51
N ALA A 14 16.38 18.28 -8.47
CA ALA A 14 15.37 17.27 -8.76
C ALA A 14 14.20 17.20 -7.77
N THR A 15 13.16 18.02 -8.02
CA THR A 15 11.74 17.65 -7.92
C THR A 15 11.43 16.39 -7.10
N ALA A 16 11.62 16.45 -5.79
CA ALA A 16 11.06 15.47 -4.88
C ALA A 16 9.56 15.76 -4.82
N VAL A 17 8.83 15.30 -5.83
CA VAL A 17 7.47 14.85 -5.57
C VAL A 17 7.65 13.84 -4.45
N ASP A 18 7.26 14.22 -3.24
CA ASP A 18 7.12 13.32 -2.11
C ASP A 18 6.04 12.29 -2.53
N LEU A 19 6.47 11.33 -3.35
CA LEU A 19 5.64 10.33 -3.99
C LEU A 19 5.36 9.32 -2.89
N LYS A 20 4.45 9.71 -1.99
CA LYS A 20 4.01 8.91 -0.86
C LYS A 20 3.70 7.50 -1.35
N ASP A 21 4.29 6.51 -0.68
CA ASP A 21 4.11 5.10 -0.99
C ASP A 21 2.60 4.77 -1.06
N PRO A 22 2.06 4.40 -2.23
CA PRO A 22 0.64 4.10 -2.39
C PRO A 22 0.18 2.98 -1.44
N LEU A 23 1.04 2.01 -1.10
CA LEU A 23 0.67 0.99 -0.10
C LEU A 23 0.48 1.57 1.30
N ALA A 24 1.37 2.48 1.71
CA ALA A 24 1.25 3.13 3.01
C ALA A 24 -0.02 3.99 3.10
N GLU A 25 -0.34 4.71 2.03
CA GLU A 25 -1.55 5.51 1.91
C GLU A 25 -2.83 4.65 1.90
N ALA A 26 -2.85 3.54 1.17
CA ALA A 26 -3.97 2.60 1.19
C ALA A 26 -4.21 2.03 2.59
N ARG A 27 -3.14 1.63 3.29
CA ARG A 27 -3.23 1.08 4.65
C ARG A 27 -3.78 2.08 5.65
N GLU A 28 -3.33 3.33 5.58
CA GLU A 28 -3.83 4.37 6.47
C GLU A 28 -5.32 4.64 6.24
N LYS A 29 -5.76 4.68 4.99
CA LYS A 29 -7.19 4.83 4.66
C LYS A 29 -8.04 3.66 5.16
N LEU A 30 -7.58 2.42 5.00
CA LEU A 30 -8.27 1.23 5.54
C LEU A 30 -8.33 1.25 7.07
N ARG A 31 -7.25 1.69 7.72
CA ARG A 31 -7.19 1.84 9.18
C ARG A 31 -8.15 2.91 9.69
N GLN A 32 -8.26 4.03 8.98
CA GLN A 32 -9.24 5.07 9.28
C GLN A 32 -10.66 4.56 9.07
N ALA A 33 -10.93 3.86 7.97
CA ALA A 33 -12.24 3.29 7.66
C ALA A 33 -12.72 2.34 8.75
N ALA A 34 -11.84 1.45 9.21
CA ALA A 34 -12.14 0.50 10.29
C ALA A 34 -12.39 1.14 11.67
N ARG A 35 -12.01 2.41 11.86
CA ARG A 35 -12.13 3.14 13.12
C ARG A 35 -13.18 4.25 13.07
N LEU A 36 -13.91 4.36 11.97
CA LEU A 36 -14.96 5.36 11.85
C LEU A 36 -16.01 5.18 12.96
N PRO A 37 -16.37 6.24 13.70
CA PRO A 37 -17.36 6.15 14.74
C PRO A 37 -18.73 5.85 14.15
N PHE A 38 -19.40 4.81 14.67
CA PHE A 38 -20.75 4.47 14.26
C PHE A 38 -21.77 5.11 15.21
N HIS A 39 -22.70 5.88 14.63
CA HIS A 39 -23.83 6.46 15.35
C HIS A 39 -25.12 5.85 14.78
N ALA A 40 -25.84 5.08 15.60
CA ALA A 40 -27.03 4.34 15.17
C ALA A 40 -28.16 5.23 14.60
N HIS A 41 -28.19 6.51 14.97
CA HIS A 41 -29.15 7.48 14.44
C HIS A 41 -28.70 8.15 13.12
N GLN A 42 -27.48 7.86 12.64
CA GLN A 42 -26.90 8.40 11.40
C GLN A 42 -26.08 7.34 10.62
N PRO A 43 -26.64 6.15 10.31
CA PRO A 43 -25.90 5.08 9.63
C PRO A 43 -25.40 5.49 8.23
N HIS A 44 -26.15 6.36 7.55
CA HIS A 44 -25.82 6.87 6.22
C HIS A 44 -24.53 7.71 6.20
N SER A 45 -24.25 8.45 7.29
CA SER A 45 -23.04 9.26 7.42
C SER A 45 -21.79 8.38 7.53
N TRP A 46 -21.89 7.34 8.36
CA TRP A 46 -20.85 6.32 8.47
C TRP A 46 -20.61 5.63 7.13
N GLN A 47 -21.68 5.15 6.46
CA GLN A 47 -21.58 4.44 5.19
C GLN A 47 -20.92 5.30 4.10
N THR A 48 -21.30 6.57 4.01
CA THR A 48 -20.72 7.51 3.04
C THR A 48 -19.23 7.70 3.27
N SER A 49 -18.83 7.89 4.53
CA SER A 49 -17.42 8.10 4.92
C SER A 49 -16.59 6.83 4.71
N PHE A 50 -17.14 5.67 5.09
CA PHE A 50 -16.49 4.37 4.90
C PHE A 50 -16.27 4.07 3.42
N ARG A 51 -17.31 4.23 2.60
CA ARG A 51 -17.24 4.03 1.15
C ARG A 51 -16.16 4.92 0.51
N GLN A 52 -16.08 6.19 0.91
CA GLN A 52 -15.07 7.11 0.38
C GLN A 52 -13.65 6.63 0.70
N LEU A 53 -13.37 6.30 1.97
CA LEU A 53 -12.04 5.84 2.39
C LEU A 53 -11.62 4.54 1.70
N VAL A 54 -12.54 3.59 1.55
CA VAL A 54 -12.26 2.33 0.85
C VAL A 54 -12.05 2.55 -0.64
N ALA A 55 -12.84 3.41 -1.29
CA ALA A 55 -12.65 3.76 -2.69
C ALA A 55 -11.28 4.42 -2.93
N ASP A 56 -10.86 5.30 -2.03
CA ASP A 56 -9.54 5.93 -2.10
C ASP A 56 -8.42 4.90 -1.85
N ALA A 57 -8.58 4.00 -0.87
CA ALA A 57 -7.63 2.92 -0.63
C ALA A 57 -7.48 1.99 -1.85
N ARG A 58 -8.59 1.67 -2.53
CA ARG A 58 -8.60 0.89 -3.77
C ARG A 58 -7.81 1.58 -4.88
N ILE A 59 -7.95 2.89 -5.04
CA ILE A 59 -7.19 3.66 -6.02
C ILE A 59 -5.69 3.53 -5.73
N ASP A 60 -5.28 3.65 -4.47
CA ASP A 60 -3.89 3.54 -4.06
C ASP A 60 -3.33 2.11 -4.23
N VAL A 61 -4.12 1.07 -3.91
CA VAL A 61 -3.76 -0.33 -4.20
C VAL A 61 -3.54 -0.53 -5.70
N ARG A 62 -4.47 -0.05 -6.53
CA ARG A 62 -4.35 -0.16 -8.00
C ARG A 62 -3.16 0.62 -8.53
N ARG A 63 -2.85 1.79 -7.96
CA ARG A 63 -1.66 2.57 -8.30
C ARG A 63 -0.38 1.81 -7.97
N HIS A 64 -0.29 1.21 -6.79
CA HIS A 64 0.86 0.36 -6.42
C HIS A 64 1.05 -0.78 -7.43
N ILE A 65 -0.01 -1.53 -7.72
CA ILE A 65 0.03 -2.67 -8.65
C ILE A 65 0.47 -2.20 -10.04
N TRP A 66 -0.09 -1.10 -10.53
CA TRP A 66 0.28 -0.53 -11.82
C TRP A 66 1.76 -0.13 -11.86
N THR A 67 2.24 0.60 -10.86
CA THR A 67 3.65 1.00 -10.76
C THR A 67 4.57 -0.22 -10.68
N ALA A 68 4.19 -1.26 -9.94
CA ALA A 68 4.94 -2.51 -9.83
C ALA A 68 4.92 -3.37 -11.11
N ALA A 69 4.00 -3.10 -12.03
CA ALA A 69 3.94 -3.77 -13.33
C ALA A 69 4.77 -3.06 -14.41
N LEU A 70 5.20 -1.81 -14.17
CA LEU A 70 6.01 -1.06 -15.14
C LEU A 70 7.35 -1.77 -15.43
N PRO A 71 7.82 -1.82 -16.69
CA PRO A 71 9.03 -2.55 -17.07
C PRO A 71 10.28 -2.22 -16.26
N ASP A 72 10.41 -0.98 -15.81
CA ASP A 72 11.50 -0.41 -15.01
C ASP A 72 11.23 -0.44 -13.50
N SER A 73 10.15 -1.09 -13.06
CA SER A 73 9.84 -1.22 -11.64
C SER A 73 10.90 -2.06 -10.91
N PRO A 74 11.17 -1.77 -9.62
CA PRO A 74 12.09 -2.57 -8.83
C PRO A 74 11.76 -4.07 -8.85
N LEU A 75 10.48 -4.44 -8.89
CA LEU A 75 10.05 -5.83 -8.94
C LEU A 75 10.47 -6.53 -10.24
N ASN A 76 10.33 -5.85 -11.39
CA ASN A 76 10.79 -6.35 -12.68
C ASN A 76 12.32 -6.39 -12.78
N GLU A 77 13.01 -5.42 -12.18
CA GLU A 77 14.48 -5.46 -12.13
C GLU A 77 14.99 -6.68 -11.35
N VAL A 78 14.38 -6.98 -10.19
CA VAL A 78 14.69 -8.18 -9.42
C VAL A 78 14.40 -9.44 -10.22
N GLU A 79 13.26 -9.50 -10.90
CA GLU A 79 12.88 -10.65 -11.74
C GLU A 79 13.93 -10.94 -12.82
N ASN A 80 14.40 -9.88 -13.50
CA ASN A 80 15.37 -10.01 -14.60
C ASN A 80 16.79 -10.32 -14.13
N ARG A 81 17.19 -9.83 -12.95
CA ARG A 81 18.59 -9.91 -12.47
C ARG A 81 18.85 -11.03 -11.46
N GLU A 82 17.82 -11.50 -10.76
CA GLU A 82 17.96 -12.42 -9.62
C GLU A 82 17.10 -13.69 -9.79
N PRO A 83 17.54 -14.68 -10.60
CA PRO A 83 16.80 -15.92 -10.83
C PRO A 83 16.39 -16.69 -9.56
N ARG A 84 17.19 -16.58 -8.48
CA ARG A 84 16.91 -17.20 -7.18
C ARG A 84 15.68 -16.60 -6.47
N LEU A 85 15.28 -15.38 -6.81
CA LEU A 85 14.18 -14.65 -6.19
C LEU A 85 12.88 -14.75 -6.99
N LEU A 86 12.89 -15.42 -8.16
CA LEU A 86 11.72 -15.55 -9.04
C LEU A 86 10.48 -16.10 -8.32
N SER A 87 10.64 -17.09 -7.44
CA SER A 87 9.52 -17.63 -6.66
C SER A 87 8.92 -16.58 -5.71
N LYS A 88 9.75 -15.77 -5.06
CA LYS A 88 9.30 -14.71 -4.17
C LYS A 88 8.63 -13.57 -4.94
N VAL A 89 9.15 -13.23 -6.13
CA VAL A 89 8.53 -12.26 -7.05
C VAL A 89 7.17 -12.76 -7.53
N GLY A 90 7.06 -14.04 -7.91
CA GLY A 90 5.79 -14.67 -8.30
C GLY A 90 4.73 -14.54 -7.22
N VAL A 91 5.08 -14.84 -5.96
CA VAL A 91 4.17 -14.64 -4.81
C VAL A 91 3.72 -13.18 -4.68
N GLN A 92 4.58 -12.19 -4.93
CA GLN A 92 4.16 -10.78 -4.89
C GLN A 92 3.09 -10.47 -5.94
N ARG A 93 3.21 -11.05 -7.14
CA ARG A 93 2.25 -10.83 -8.25
C ARG A 93 0.90 -11.49 -7.97
N GLU A 94 0.90 -12.72 -7.45
CA GLU A 94 -0.32 -13.41 -7.03
C GLU A 94 -1.07 -12.61 -5.96
N GLU A 95 -0.34 -11.99 -5.03
CA GLU A 95 -0.92 -11.13 -4.01
C GLU A 95 -1.56 -9.86 -4.59
N HIS A 96 -1.01 -9.29 -5.67
CA HIS A 96 -1.59 -8.11 -6.33
C HIS A 96 -2.99 -8.38 -6.85
N GLU A 97 -3.21 -9.51 -7.51
CA GLU A 97 -4.53 -9.92 -7.99
C GLU A 97 -5.52 -10.07 -6.84
N SER A 98 -5.09 -10.72 -5.75
CA SER A 98 -5.91 -10.87 -4.54
C SER A 98 -6.27 -9.53 -3.90
N PHE A 99 -5.33 -8.58 -3.82
CA PHE A 99 -5.61 -7.26 -3.25
C PHE A 99 -6.55 -6.44 -4.11
N ALA A 100 -6.39 -6.47 -5.43
CA ALA A 100 -7.29 -5.79 -6.34
C ALA A 100 -8.73 -6.32 -6.18
N ALA A 101 -8.90 -7.65 -6.18
CA ALA A 101 -10.20 -8.29 -6.01
C ALA A 101 -10.86 -7.95 -4.66
N ARG A 102 -10.10 -8.04 -3.56
CA ARG A 102 -10.62 -7.73 -2.21
C ARG A 102 -10.95 -6.25 -2.03
N ALA A 103 -10.19 -5.35 -2.65
CA ALA A 103 -10.48 -3.92 -2.63
C ALA A 103 -11.73 -3.59 -3.46
N ASP A 104 -11.91 -4.24 -4.62
CA ASP A 104 -13.12 -4.12 -5.44
C ASP A 104 -14.35 -4.63 -4.68
N GLU A 105 -14.29 -5.84 -4.11
CA GLU A 105 -15.36 -6.44 -3.31
C GLU A 105 -15.76 -5.54 -2.13
N LEU A 106 -14.78 -4.97 -1.40
CA LEU A 106 -15.07 -4.10 -0.27
C LEU A 106 -15.75 -2.79 -0.70
N VAL A 107 -15.38 -2.23 -1.85
CA VAL A 107 -16.06 -1.03 -2.41
C VAL A 107 -17.48 -1.37 -2.83
N ASP A 108 -17.67 -2.51 -3.52
CA ASP A 108 -18.97 -2.94 -4.01
C ASP A 108 -19.94 -3.20 -2.85
N GLU A 109 -19.48 -3.90 -1.81
CA GLU A 109 -20.27 -4.15 -0.61
C GLU A 109 -20.59 -2.89 0.19
N ALA A 110 -19.64 -1.96 0.32
CA ALA A 110 -19.89 -0.67 0.97
C ALA A 110 -20.90 0.20 0.21
N SER A 111 -21.00 -0.02 -1.11
CA SER A 111 -21.89 0.69 -2.03
C SER A 111 -23.22 -0.03 -2.24
N ALA A 112 -23.40 -1.22 -1.67
CA ALA A 112 -24.61 -2.01 -1.84
C ALA A 112 -25.85 -1.23 -1.34
N PRO A 113 -26.98 -1.31 -2.07
CA PRO A 113 -28.21 -0.64 -1.66
C PRO A 113 -28.75 -1.27 -0.38
N GLY A 114 -29.16 -0.42 0.57
CA GLY A 114 -29.73 -0.84 1.85
C GLY A 114 -29.24 0.04 3.00
N GLU A 115 -29.97 0.00 4.12
CA GLU A 115 -29.50 0.64 5.35
C GLU A 115 -28.38 -0.20 5.98
N VAL A 116 -27.29 0.47 6.38
CA VAL A 116 -26.21 -0.17 7.14
C VAL A 116 -26.62 -0.25 8.60
N ASP A 117 -26.80 -1.47 9.10
CA ASP A 117 -26.94 -1.74 10.52
C ASP A 117 -25.58 -1.98 11.19
N ILE A 118 -25.60 -2.23 12.50
CA ILE A 118 -24.39 -2.47 13.30
C ILE A 118 -23.64 -3.72 12.80
N TRP A 119 -24.36 -4.74 12.35
CA TRP A 119 -23.73 -5.99 11.90
C TRP A 119 -23.00 -5.80 10.58
N LYS A 120 -23.62 -5.12 9.61
CA LYS A 120 -22.96 -4.78 8.35
C LYS A 120 -21.78 -3.86 8.57
N MET A 121 -21.87 -2.93 9.51
CA MET A 121 -20.76 -2.07 9.90
C MET A 121 -19.57 -2.88 10.43
N ILE A 122 -19.81 -3.84 11.34
CA ILE A 122 -18.76 -4.72 11.88
C ILE A 122 -18.12 -5.56 10.76
N GLU A 123 -18.93 -6.18 9.91
CA GLU A 123 -18.45 -7.02 8.80
C GLU A 123 -17.53 -6.22 7.85
N LEU A 124 -17.97 -5.03 7.43
CA LEU A 124 -17.18 -4.16 6.55
C LEU A 124 -15.89 -3.68 7.24
N GLY A 125 -15.96 -3.34 8.53
CA GLY A 125 -14.80 -2.96 9.33
C GLY A 125 -13.77 -4.08 9.44
N GLU A 126 -14.21 -5.32 9.69
CA GLU A 126 -13.33 -6.49 9.75
C GLU A 126 -12.67 -6.77 8.39
N LYS A 127 -13.41 -6.70 7.29
CA LYS A 127 -12.85 -6.84 5.94
C LYS A 127 -11.78 -5.78 5.66
N ALA A 128 -12.01 -4.53 6.06
CA ALA A 128 -11.02 -3.45 5.94
C ALA A 128 -9.74 -3.74 6.75
N ILE A 129 -9.87 -4.22 8.00
CA ILE A 129 -8.74 -4.61 8.85
C ILE A 129 -7.95 -5.76 8.21
N LEU A 130 -8.64 -6.80 7.75
CA LEU A 130 -7.99 -7.95 7.12
C LEU A 130 -7.24 -7.56 5.84
N LEU A 131 -7.75 -6.58 5.09
CA LEU A 131 -7.05 -6.05 3.91
C LEU A 131 -5.83 -5.22 4.34
N GLU A 132 -5.96 -4.32 5.31
CA GLU A 132 -4.83 -3.52 5.83
C GLU A 132 -3.68 -4.40 6.31
N MET A 133 -3.98 -5.45 7.09
CA MET A 133 -2.98 -6.39 7.59
C MET A 133 -2.30 -7.16 6.45
N ALA A 134 -3.04 -7.51 5.40
CA ALA A 134 -2.47 -8.20 4.25
C ALA A 134 -1.53 -7.28 3.46
N LEU A 135 -1.92 -6.02 3.23
CA LEU A 135 -1.06 -5.00 2.62
C LEU A 135 0.19 -4.72 3.47
N ALA A 136 0.07 -4.70 4.80
CA ALA A 136 1.21 -4.53 5.70
C ALA A 136 2.22 -5.68 5.56
N ARG A 137 1.74 -6.93 5.51
CA ARG A 137 2.60 -8.10 5.31
C ARG A 137 3.27 -8.09 3.93
N HIS A 138 2.55 -7.69 2.90
CA HIS A 138 3.08 -7.52 1.56
C HIS A 138 4.21 -6.48 1.52
N HIS A 139 3.96 -5.29 2.07
CA HIS A 139 4.96 -4.23 2.17
C HIS A 139 6.24 -4.70 2.88
N ASN A 140 6.11 -5.43 4.00
CA ASN A 140 7.26 -6.00 4.70
C ASN A 140 8.06 -7.00 3.84
N ARG A 141 7.38 -7.82 3.03
CA ARG A 141 8.06 -8.75 2.10
C ARG A 141 8.77 -8.02 0.97
N LEU A 142 8.18 -6.95 0.43
CA LEU A 142 8.85 -6.10 -0.56
C LEU A 142 10.14 -5.50 0.01
N MET A 143 10.11 -5.00 1.24
CA MET A 143 11.31 -4.49 1.91
C MET A 143 12.38 -5.57 2.11
N GLN A 144 11.99 -6.81 2.42
CA GLN A 144 12.92 -7.94 2.51
C GLN A 144 13.55 -8.28 1.15
N LEU A 145 12.78 -8.23 0.06
CA LEU A 145 13.32 -8.44 -1.29
C LEU A 145 14.37 -7.39 -1.65
N VAL A 146 14.09 -6.11 -1.37
CA VAL A 146 15.05 -5.01 -1.60
C VAL A 146 16.30 -5.16 -0.75
N TYR A 147 16.17 -5.64 0.50
CA TYR A 147 17.32 -5.89 1.36
C TYR A 147 18.20 -7.05 0.85
N GLU A 148 17.58 -8.14 0.37
CA GLU A 148 18.29 -9.32 -0.16
C GLU A 148 19.04 -9.04 -1.47
N THR A 149 18.63 -8.03 -2.24
CA THR A 149 19.35 -7.58 -3.43
C THR A 149 20.51 -6.64 -3.07
N THR A 150 20.27 -5.65 -2.21
CA THR A 150 21.30 -4.66 -1.81
C THR A 150 22.46 -5.25 -1.01
N LEU A 151 22.25 -6.26 -0.16
CA LEU A 151 23.34 -6.94 0.56
C LEU A 151 24.31 -7.67 -0.39
N ARG A 152 23.82 -8.14 -1.54
CA ARG A 152 24.66 -8.83 -2.53
C ARG A 152 25.61 -7.86 -3.23
N ASP A 153 25.11 -6.69 -3.61
CA ASP A 153 25.93 -5.63 -4.22
C ASP A 153 27.11 -5.24 -3.32
N LEU A 154 26.95 -5.35 -2.00
CA LEU A 154 28.01 -5.12 -1.03
C LEU A 154 28.96 -6.32 -0.84
N GLY A 155 28.48 -7.55 -1.06
CA GLY A 155 29.23 -8.79 -0.88
C GLY A 155 30.06 -9.23 -2.10
N GLU A 156 29.70 -8.80 -3.31
CA GLU A 156 30.47 -9.06 -4.54
C GLU A 156 31.54 -7.98 -4.83
N ALA A 157 31.56 -6.88 -4.07
CA ALA A 157 32.52 -5.77 -4.21
C ALA A 157 33.83 -5.96 -3.40
N GLY A 158 34.13 -7.17 -2.92
CA GLY A 158 35.34 -7.53 -2.17
C GLY A 158 36.03 -8.76 -2.73
#